data_AF-A0A0F2N554-F1
#
_entry.id   AF-A0A0F2N554-F1
#
_cell.length_a   1.000
_cell.length_b   1.000
_cell.length_c   1.000
_cell.angle_alpha   90.00
_cell.angle_beta   90.00
_cell.angle_gamma   90.00
#
_symmetry.space_group_name_H-M   'P 1'
#
loop_
_entity.id
_entity.type
_entity.pdbx_description
1 polymer ?
#
loop_
_entity_poly.entity_id
_entity_poly.type
_entity_poly.pdbx_seq_one_letter_code
_entity_poly.pdbx_strand_id
1 'polypeptide(L)' 'MLKKKEELKNRKGLTWKDCSTCLNFVERFEGCGTGMLPSKMGRCREIGLSPGKQYRILPKYICDAHKANPKYHQGGV' A
#
# COMPACT_ATOMS: atom_id res chain seq x y z
N MET A 1 -10.27 -9.35 8.29
CA MET A 1 -8.94 -9.50 8.93
C MET A 1 -7.87 -8.95 7.98
N LEU A 2 -6.87 -8.25 8.51
CA LEU A 2 -5.75 -7.75 7.72
C LEU A 2 -4.77 -8.89 7.40
N LYS A 3 -4.25 -8.96 6.17
CA LYS A 3 -3.31 -10.00 5.72
C LYS A 3 -1.86 -9.57 5.94
N LYS A 4 -0.94 -10.51 6.15
CA LYS A 4 0.50 -10.20 6.19
C LYS A 4 1.01 -9.89 4.78
N LYS A 5 2.06 -9.06 4.73
CA LYS A 5 2.75 -8.68 3.49
C LYS A 5 3.17 -9.90 2.64
N GLU A 6 3.65 -10.95 3.31
CA GLU A 6 4.13 -12.19 2.70
C GLU A 6 3.00 -13.01 2.08
N GLU A 7 1.83 -13.06 2.73
CA GLU A 7 0.63 -13.75 2.22
C GLU A 7 0.11 -13.11 0.94
N LEU A 8 0.29 -11.79 0.81
CA LEU A 8 -0.09 -11.02 -0.38
C LEU A 8 0.99 -10.99 -1.46
N LYS A 9 2.12 -11.70 -1.25
CA LYS A 9 3.29 -11.70 -2.15
C LYS A 9 3.76 -10.29 -2.52
N ASN A 10 3.68 -9.35 -1.56
CA ASN A 10 3.99 -7.96 -1.85
C ASN A 10 5.49 -7.78 -2.12
N ARG A 11 5.81 -7.38 -3.35
CA ARG A 11 7.19 -7.31 -3.86
C ARG A 11 7.37 -6.13 -4.79
N LYS A 12 8.63 -5.77 -5.07
CA LYS A 12 8.97 -4.78 -6.08
C LYS A 12 8.52 -5.25 -7.46
N GLY A 13 7.77 -4.41 -8.17
CA GLY A 13 7.28 -4.72 -9.51
C GLY A 13 6.89 -3.44 -10.26
N LEU A 14 7.43 -3.26 -11.46
CA LEU A 14 7.08 -2.17 -12.36
C LEU A 14 6.06 -2.69 -13.36
N THR A 15 4.79 -2.72 -12.95
CA THR A 15 3.66 -3.07 -13.82
C THR A 15 2.58 -2.02 -13.63
N TRP A 16 1.62 -1.95 -14.55
CA TRP A 16 0.45 -1.07 -14.43
C TRP A 16 -0.46 -1.38 -13.23
N LYS A 17 -0.27 -2.53 -12.57
CA LYS A 17 -0.98 -2.97 -11.35
C LYS A 17 -0.14 -2.79 -10.07
N ASP A 18 0.52 -1.64 -9.92
CA ASP A 18 1.28 -1.34 -8.71
C ASP A 18 0.44 -0.61 -7.64
N CYS A 19 1.02 -0.44 -6.45
CA CYS A 19 0.36 0.18 -5.32
C CYS A 19 -0.01 1.64 -5.59
N SER A 20 0.68 2.38 -6.46
CA SER A 20 0.28 3.76 -6.81
C SER A 20 -1.09 3.83 -7.49
N THR A 21 -1.47 2.79 -8.25
CA THR A 21 -2.76 2.68 -8.93
C THR A 21 -3.77 1.85 -8.14
N CYS A 22 -3.43 1.46 -6.91
CA CYS A 22 -4.25 0.60 -6.06
C CYS A 22 -5.15 1.41 -5.11
N LEU A 23 -6.43 1.04 -5.04
CA LEU A 23 -7.41 1.64 -4.13
C LEU A 23 -7.05 1.43 -2.65
N ASN A 24 -6.31 0.36 -2.35
CA ASN A 24 -5.92 0.02 -0.99
C ASN A 24 -4.69 0.81 -0.52
N PHE A 25 -3.98 1.50 -1.42
CA PHE A 25 -2.77 2.24 -1.07
C PHE A 25 -3.12 3.62 -0.51
N VAL A 26 -2.44 3.99 0.57
CA VAL A 26 -2.56 5.27 1.24
C VAL A 26 -1.17 5.88 1.27
N GLU A 27 -0.93 6.87 0.41
CA GLU A 27 0.39 7.51 0.26
C GLU A 27 0.81 8.28 1.52
N ARG A 28 -0.15 8.96 2.16
CA ARG A 28 0.06 9.80 3.33
C ARG A 28 -0.71 9.25 4.51
N PHE A 29 -0.21 8.14 5.06
CA PHE A 29 -0.75 7.63 6.31
C PHE A 29 -0.13 8.39 7.47
N GLU A 30 -0.95 9.16 8.19
CA GLU A 30 -0.55 9.81 9.42
C GLU A 30 -0.62 8.80 10.57
N GLY A 31 0.53 8.36 11.05
CA GLY A 31 0.59 7.52 12.24
C GLY A 31 0.32 8.36 13.47
N CYS A 32 -0.77 8.09 14.20
CA CYS A 32 -1.02 8.68 15.50
C CYS A 32 -0.11 8.00 16.54
N GLY A 33 1.10 8.52 16.74
CA GLY A 33 2.06 8.02 17.71
C GLY A 33 2.85 9.17 18.31
N THR A 34 2.84 9.26 19.64
CA THR A 34 3.52 10.28 20.45
C THR A 34 5.03 10.26 20.16
N GLY A 35 5.52 11.21 19.37
CA GLY A 35 6.96 11.48 19.24
C GLY A 35 7.66 11.08 17.93
N MET A 36 6.98 10.49 16.94
CA MET A 36 7.56 10.36 15.60
C MET A 36 6.97 11.44 14.69
N LEU A 37 7.84 12.31 14.13
CA LEU A 37 7.47 13.26 13.08
C LEU A 37 6.61 12.55 12.01
N PRO A 38 5.60 13.23 11.42
CA PRO A 38 4.71 12.65 10.41
C PRO A 38 5.52 12.29 9.16
N SER A 39 6.14 11.11 9.20
CA SER A 39 6.81 10.54 8.06
C SER A 39 5.70 10.11 7.12
N LYS A 40 5.59 10.78 5.96
CA LYS A 40 4.69 10.39 4.86
C LYS A 40 5.03 8.97 4.42
N MET A 41 4.48 7.99 5.12
CA MET A 41 4.73 6.58 4.90
C MET A 41 3.56 6.01 4.13
N GLY A 42 3.86 5.48 2.94
CA GLY A 42 2.91 4.70 2.17
C GLY A 42 2.46 3.47 2.96
N ARG A 43 1.16 3.27 3.06
CA ARG A 43 0.52 2.12 3.71
C ARG A 43 -0.46 1.43 2.76
N CYS A 44 -0.80 0.19 3.07
CA CYS A 44 -1.86 -0.54 2.40
C CYS A 44 -2.92 -0.93 3.44
N ARG A 45 -4.19 -0.68 3.13
CA ARG A 45 -5.33 -0.98 4.02
C ARG A 45 -5.54 -2.48 4.23
N GLU A 46 -5.07 -3.32 3.31
CA GLU A 46 -5.18 -4.78 3.41
C GLU A 46 -3.98 -5.40 4.15
N ILE A 47 -2.84 -4.71 4.19
CA ILE A 47 -1.62 -5.23 4.82
C ILE A 47 -1.61 -4.81 6.29
N GLY A 48 -1.72 -5.81 7.16
CA GLY A 48 -1.69 -5.63 8.60
C GLY A 48 -0.33 -5.18 9.13
N LEU A 49 -0.37 -4.44 10.23
CA LEU A 49 0.78 -4.17 11.07
C LEU A 49 1.01 -5.37 11.99
N SER A 50 2.18 -5.99 11.92
CA SER A 50 2.60 -6.94 12.94
C SER A 50 3.21 -6.15 14.11
N PRO A 51 2.95 -6.56 15.37
CA PRO A 51 3.58 -5.92 16.53
C PRO A 51 5.11 -5.90 16.35
N GLY A 52 5.73 -4.74 16.60
CA GLY A 52 7.17 -4.55 16.47
C GLY A 52 7.72 -4.35 15.03
N LYS A 53 6.87 -4.40 13.99
CA LYS A 53 7.32 -4.15 12.59
C LYS A 53 6.62 -2.94 11.98
N GLN A 54 7.40 -1.93 11.58
CA GLN A 54 6.92 -0.82 10.76
C GLN A 54 7.01 -1.20 9.28
N TYR A 55 5.90 -1.63 8.67
CA TYR A 55 5.87 -1.91 7.23
C TYR A 55 5.62 -0.65 6.41
N ARG A 56 6.64 -0.21 5.66
CA ARG A 56 6.48 0.77 4.60
C ARG A 56 6.07 0.07 3.29
N ILE A 57 4.97 0.51 2.70
CA ILE A 57 4.56 0.11 1.34
C ILE A 57 5.01 1.22 0.39
N LEU A 58 5.72 0.82 -0.66
CA LEU A 58 6.15 1.75 -1.70
C LEU A 58 5.16 1.70 -2.87
N PRO A 59 4.95 2.82 -3.58
CA PRO A 59 4.05 2.87 -4.73
C PRO A 59 4.41 1.81 -5.78
N LYS A 60 5.69 1.62 -6.08
CA LYS A 60 6.19 0.64 -7.08
C LYS A 60 6.14 -0.83 -6.65
N TYR A 61 5.32 -1.17 -5.66
CA TYR A 61 5.12 -2.55 -5.21
C TYR A 61 3.84 -3.12 -5.80
N ILE A 62 3.84 -4.42 -6.05
CA ILE A 62 2.69 -5.18 -6.55
C ILE A 62 2.29 -6.21 -5.50
N CYS A 63 1.03 -6.63 -5.46
CA CYS A 63 0.55 -7.70 -4.57
C CYS A 63 -0.74 -8.34 -5.09
N ASP A 64 -1.06 -9.52 -4.57
CA ASP A 64 -2.25 -10.29 -4.96
C ASP A 64 -3.57 -9.63 -4.51
N ALA A 65 -3.52 -8.64 -3.61
CA ALA A 65 -4.66 -7.84 -3.18
C ALA A 65 -4.79 -6.49 -3.93
N HIS A 66 -4.18 -6.37 -5.12
CA HIS A 66 -4.35 -5.17 -5.94
C HIS A 66 -5.82 -4.96 -6.29
N LYS A 67 -6.33 -3.76 -6.00
CA LYS A 67 -7.64 -3.30 -6.43
C LYS A 67 -7.42 -2.08 -7.30
N ALA A 68 -7.70 -2.19 -8.60
CA ALA A 68 -7.58 -1.07 -9.52
C ALA A 68 -8.41 0.11 -9.02
N ASN A 69 -7.77 1.27 -8.87
CA ASN A 69 -8.47 2.49 -8.53
C ASN A 69 -9.02 3.12 -9.82
N PRO A 70 -10.34 3.30 -9.95
CA PRO A 70 -10.96 3.83 -11.17
C PRO A 70 -10.46 5.23 -11.53
N LYS A 71 -9.94 6.00 -10.56
CA LYS A 71 -9.33 7.32 -10.82
C LYS A 71 -8.07 7.27 -11.69
N TYR A 72 -7.38 6.12 -11.71
CA TYR A 72 -6.16 5.91 -12.51
C TYR A 72 -6.42 5.04 -13.74
N HIS A 73 -7.65 4.56 -13.92
CA HIS A 73 -8.09 3.87 -15.12
C HIS A 73 -8.55 4.91 -16.15
N GLN A 74 -7.61 5.72 -16.67
CA GLN A 74 -7.88 6.52 -17.86
C GLN A 74 -7.58 5.67 -19.09
N GLY A 75 -8.66 5.27 -19.77
CA GLY A 75 -8.62 4.64 -21.07
C GLY A 75 -9.94 3.97 -21.41
N GLY A 76 -10.82 4.70 -22.10
CA GLY A 76 -11.88 4.09 -22.91
C GLY A 76 -13.26 4.77 -22.87
N VAL A 77 -13.35 5.99 -23.40
CA VAL A 77 -14.23 6.34 -24.56
C VAL A 77 -13.66 7.58 -25.24
#